data_AF-A0A352SN22-F1
#
_entry.id   AF-A0A352SN22-F1
#
_cell.length_a   1.000
_cell.length_b   1.000
_cell.length_c   1.000
_cell.angle_alpha   90.00
_cell.angle_beta   90.00
_cell.angle_gamma   90.00
#
_symmetry.space_group_name_H-M   'P 1'
#
loop_
_entity.id
_entity.type
_entity.pdbx_description
1 polymer ?
#
loop_
_entity_poly.entity_id
_entity_poly.type
_entity_poly.pdbx_seq_one_letter_code
_entity_poly.pdbx_strand_id
1 'polypeptide(L)'
;MFKRLQKKTRKVHRYVSLIVSVQLLLWTISGLYFSFTKIENVRGEQYLVEQPSVETKIQTDFISSDEAFNAVRNQTTLLPNEIELIENQKAGSEYRGRDLPLYKVVTEDESGKEINAYLDPYSGELLALRSTQWRIW
;
A
#
# COMPACT_ATOMS: atom_id res chain seq x y z
N MET A 1 -9.59 -61.73 4.35
CA MET A 1 -10.13 -60.38 4.03
C MET A 1 -9.22 -59.24 4.51
N PHE A 2 -8.69 -59.27 5.75
CA PHE A 2 -7.87 -58.20 6.36
C PHE A 2 -6.56 -57.79 5.65
N LYS A 3 -5.79 -58.73 5.08
CA LYS A 3 -4.50 -58.41 4.42
C LYS A 3 -4.63 -57.50 3.18
N ARG A 4 -5.78 -57.52 2.49
CA ARG A 4 -6.02 -56.65 1.32
C ARG A 4 -6.27 -55.20 1.73
N LEU A 5 -6.91 -54.98 2.88
CA LEU A 5 -7.14 -53.65 3.44
C LEU A 5 -5.83 -52.99 3.86
N GLN A 6 -4.96 -53.72 4.59
CA GLN A 6 -3.64 -53.22 4.98
C GLN A 6 -2.76 -52.83 3.77
N LYS A 7 -2.79 -53.61 2.69
CA LYS A 7 -2.05 -53.29 1.45
C LYS A 7 -2.60 -52.05 0.74
N LYS A 8 -3.92 -51.81 0.77
CA LYS A 8 -4.54 -50.60 0.23
C LYS A 8 -4.15 -49.37 1.07
N THR A 9 -4.20 -49.47 2.40
CA THR A 9 -3.80 -48.38 3.31
C THR A 9 -2.35 -47.93 3.08
N ARG A 10 -1.41 -48.86 2.89
CA ARG A 10 0.00 -48.53 2.60
C ARG A 10 0.18 -47.81 1.27
N LYS A 11 -0.55 -48.23 0.23
CA LYS A 11 -0.52 -47.56 -1.08
C LYS A 11 -1.12 -46.16 -0.97
N VAL A 12 -2.29 -46.03 -0.33
CA VAL A 12 -2.96 -44.75 -0.11
C VAL A 12 -2.08 -43.79 0.67
N HIS A 13 -1.50 -44.23 1.80
CA HIS A 13 -0.61 -43.37 2.60
C HIS A 13 0.58 -42.86 1.76
N ARG A 14 1.21 -43.70 0.95
CA ARG A 14 2.31 -43.28 0.07
C ARG A 14 1.89 -42.18 -0.92
N TYR A 15 0.74 -42.31 -1.56
CA TYR A 15 0.26 -41.31 -2.53
C TYR A 15 -0.25 -40.04 -1.84
N VAL A 16 -0.96 -40.16 -0.72
CA VAL A 16 -1.45 -39.02 0.07
C VAL A 16 -0.27 -38.22 0.61
N SER A 17 0.73 -38.86 1.20
CA SER A 17 1.93 -38.18 1.70
C SER A 17 2.66 -37.45 0.56
N LEU A 18 2.75 -38.05 -0.64
CA LEU A 18 3.37 -37.41 -1.79
C LEU A 18 2.60 -36.17 -2.26
N ILE A 19 1.26 -36.24 -2.32
CA ILE A 19 0.43 -35.07 -2.67
C ILE A 19 0.58 -33.96 -1.63
N VAL A 20 0.54 -34.30 -0.34
CA VAL A 20 0.69 -33.33 0.75
C VAL A 20 2.09 -32.69 0.73
N SER A 21 3.15 -33.47 0.50
CA SER A 21 4.49 -32.92 0.35
C SER A 21 4.60 -31.94 -0.81
N VAL A 22 4.00 -32.25 -1.96
CA VAL A 22 3.96 -31.33 -3.11
C VAL A 22 3.19 -30.06 -2.77
N GLN A 23 2.04 -30.18 -2.10
CA GLN A 23 1.25 -29.03 -1.65
C GLN A 23 2.03 -28.13 -0.68
N LEU A 24 2.73 -28.72 0.30
CA LEU A 24 3.56 -27.96 1.25
C LEU A 24 4.77 -27.32 0.56
N LEU A 25 5.33 -27.97 -0.47
CA LEU A 25 6.41 -27.42 -1.27
C LEU A 25 5.93 -26.20 -2.06
N LEU A 26 4.78 -26.31 -2.76
CA LEU A 26 4.16 -25.19 -3.46
C LEU A 26 3.79 -24.05 -2.49
N TRP A 27 3.31 -24.38 -1.30
CA TRP A 27 3.02 -23.40 -0.25
C TRP A 27 4.29 -22.68 0.22
N THR A 28 5.40 -23.40 0.40
CA THR A 28 6.69 -22.82 0.79
C THR A 28 7.26 -21.93 -0.32
N ILE A 29 7.19 -22.37 -1.58
CA ILE A 29 7.60 -21.55 -2.72
C ILE A 29 6.74 -20.30 -2.82
N SER A 30 5.43 -20.39 -2.61
CA SER A 30 4.52 -19.24 -2.64
C SER A 30 4.86 -18.22 -1.55
N GLY A 31 5.10 -18.68 -0.31
CA GLY A 31 5.53 -17.81 0.78
C GLY A 31 6.90 -17.15 0.50
N LEU A 32 7.84 -17.91 -0.06
CA LEU A 32 9.15 -17.41 -0.45
C LEU A 32 9.05 -16.40 -1.60
N TYR A 33 8.23 -16.67 -2.61
CA TYR A 33 7.95 -15.75 -3.71
C TYR A 33 7.39 -14.41 -3.20
N PHE A 34 6.43 -14.47 -2.26
CA PHE A 34 5.88 -13.27 -1.65
C PHE A 34 6.91 -12.54 -0.78
N SER A 35 7.85 -13.25 -0.12
CA SER A 35 8.94 -12.64 0.64
C SER A 35 9.88 -11.78 -0.21
N PHE A 36 10.03 -12.09 -1.50
CA PHE A 36 10.82 -11.29 -2.43
C PHE A 36 9.99 -10.21 -3.15
N THR A 37 8.66 -10.29 -3.08
CA THR A 37 7.77 -9.28 -3.65
C THR A 37 7.64 -8.12 -2.67
N LYS A 38 8.48 -7.10 -2.85
CA LYS A 38 8.50 -5.88 -2.06
C LYS A 38 7.10 -5.25 -1.95
N ILE A 39 6.53 -5.27 -0.74
CA ILE A 39 5.20 -4.69 -0.43
C ILE A 39 5.25 -3.15 -0.58
N GLU A 40 6.45 -2.58 -0.48
CA GLU A 40 6.75 -1.16 -0.69
C GLU A 40 6.18 -0.61 -2.00
N ASN A 41 6.13 -1.41 -3.06
CA ASN A 41 5.57 -1.00 -4.35
C ASN A 41 4.07 -0.66 -4.28
N VAL A 42 3.34 -1.30 -3.36
CA VAL A 42 1.90 -1.06 -3.17
C VAL A 42 1.65 0.18 -2.30
N ARG A 43 2.58 0.49 -1.39
CA ARG A 43 2.45 1.58 -0.42
C ARG A 43 2.84 2.95 -0.98
N GLY A 44 3.51 2.99 -2.14
CA GLY A 44 3.92 4.23 -2.79
C GLY A 44 5.21 4.84 -2.20
N GLU A 45 5.88 4.14 -1.28
CA GLU A 45 7.16 4.58 -0.67
C GLU A 45 8.24 4.85 -1.72
N GLN A 46 8.19 4.15 -2.86
CA GLN A 46 9.10 4.34 -4.00
C GLN A 46 9.06 5.76 -4.60
N TYR A 47 7.98 6.50 -4.36
CA TYR A 47 7.81 7.86 -4.86
C TYR A 47 8.30 8.90 -3.86
N LEU A 48 8.64 8.51 -2.62
CA LEU A 48 9.12 9.42 -1.59
C LEU A 48 10.58 9.79 -1.88
N VAL A 49 10.88 11.07 -1.83
CA VAL A 49 12.24 11.60 -1.85
C VAL A 49 12.70 11.76 -0.40
N GLU A 50 13.82 11.13 -0.02
CA GLU A 50 14.40 11.30 1.32
C GLU A 50 14.70 12.78 1.59
N GLN A 51 13.95 13.38 2.51
CA GLN A 51 14.18 14.75 2.95
C GLN A 51 15.01 14.78 4.23
N PRO A 52 15.92 15.76 4.38
CA PRO A 52 16.49 16.05 5.68
C PRO A 52 15.33 16.42 6.62
N SER A 53 15.30 15.83 7.81
CA SER A 53 14.28 16.07 8.84
C SER A 53 14.06 17.57 9.06
N VAL A 54 13.00 18.12 8.46
CA VAL A 54 12.63 19.54 8.61
C VAL A 54 11.88 19.64 9.93
N GLU A 55 12.33 20.55 10.80
CA GLU A 55 11.61 20.88 12.04
C GLU A 55 10.16 21.25 11.71
N THR A 56 9.21 20.52 12.30
CA THR A 56 7.77 20.76 12.15
C THR A 56 7.46 22.19 12.58
N LYS A 57 7.30 23.08 11.60
CA LYS A 57 6.89 24.46 11.84
C LYS A 57 5.41 24.41 12.26
N ILE A 58 5.12 24.69 13.53
CA ILE A 58 3.74 24.76 14.01
C ILE A 58 3.10 26.03 13.43
N GLN A 59 2.51 25.87 12.24
CA GLN A 59 1.67 26.90 11.61
C GLN A 59 0.22 26.67 12.05
N THR A 60 -0.49 27.76 12.34
CA THR A 60 -1.89 27.72 12.79
C THR A 60 -2.88 27.84 11.65
N ASP A 61 -2.41 28.27 10.48
CA ASP A 61 -3.23 28.54 9.31
C ASP A 61 -3.04 27.44 8.25
N PHE A 62 -4.05 27.22 7.43
CA PHE A 62 -3.95 26.29 6.31
C PHE A 62 -2.98 26.82 5.25
N ILE A 63 -2.13 25.93 4.76
CA ILE A 63 -1.26 26.22 3.62
C ILE A 63 -2.09 26.45 2.36
N SER A 64 -1.60 27.30 1.46
CA SER A 64 -2.26 27.55 0.17
C SER A 64 -2.21 26.30 -0.72
N SER A 65 -3.13 26.17 -1.67
CA SER A 65 -3.11 25.11 -2.69
C SER A 65 -1.77 25.02 -3.42
N ASP A 66 -1.15 26.17 -3.73
CA ASP A 66 0.16 26.22 -4.39
C ASP A 66 1.28 25.68 -3.50
N GLU A 67 1.20 25.97 -2.19
CA GLU A 67 2.15 25.48 -1.19
C GLU A 67 2.01 23.97 -1.01
N ALA A 68 0.78 23.45 -0.97
CA ALA A 68 0.51 22.02 -0.95
C ALA A 68 1.06 21.30 -2.20
N PHE A 69 0.90 21.88 -3.39
CA PHE A 69 1.48 21.32 -4.62
C PHE A 69 3.01 21.32 -4.60
N ASN A 70 3.63 22.39 -4.10
CA ASN A 70 5.07 22.45 -3.96
C ASN A 70 5.57 21.44 -2.92
N ALA A 71 4.84 21.26 -1.82
CA ALA A 71 5.15 20.26 -0.81
C ALA A 71 5.16 18.84 -1.40
N VAL A 72 4.18 18.50 -2.24
CA VAL A 72 4.13 17.23 -2.97
C VAL A 72 5.32 17.08 -3.91
N ARG A 73 5.63 18.09 -4.74
CA ARG A 73 6.76 18.03 -5.70
C ARG A 73 8.12 17.95 -5.01
N ASN A 74 8.23 18.49 -3.80
CA ASN A 74 9.47 18.45 -3.03
C ASN A 74 9.64 17.11 -2.30
N GLN A 75 8.54 16.51 -1.84
CA GLN A 75 8.55 15.25 -1.08
C GLN A 75 8.42 14.02 -1.98
N THR A 76 7.99 14.20 -3.23
CA THR A 76 7.71 13.10 -4.16
C THR A 76 8.10 13.42 -5.61
N THR A 77 8.29 12.37 -6.41
CA THR A 77 8.50 12.48 -7.87
C THR A 77 7.19 12.74 -8.65
N LEU A 78 6.05 12.86 -7.95
CA LEU A 78 4.73 12.88 -8.57
C LEU A 78 4.31 14.30 -8.99
N LEU A 79 3.48 14.37 -10.03
CA LEU A 79 2.94 15.63 -10.54
C LEU A 79 1.55 15.88 -9.94
N PRO A 80 1.36 16.93 -9.13
CA PRO A 80 0.06 17.24 -8.56
C PRO A 80 -0.85 17.92 -9.58
N ASN A 81 -2.10 17.47 -9.63
CA ASN A 81 -3.13 17.89 -10.59
C ASN A 81 -4.28 18.65 -9.91
N GLU A 82 -4.84 18.08 -8.83
CA GLU A 82 -6.02 18.62 -8.14
C GLU A 82 -5.85 18.49 -6.62
N ILE A 83 -6.49 19.39 -5.85
CA ILE A 83 -6.51 19.35 -4.39
C ILE A 83 -7.94 19.41 -3.85
N GLU A 84 -8.25 18.55 -2.89
CA GLU A 84 -9.52 18.45 -2.19
C GLU A 84 -9.28 18.53 -0.67
N LEU A 85 -10.03 19.39 0.02
CA LEU A 85 -10.02 19.46 1.49
C LEU A 85 -11.03 18.47 2.07
N ILE A 86 -10.55 17.62 2.97
CA ILE A 86 -11.36 16.63 3.69
C ILE A 86 -11.48 17.07 5.14
N GLU A 87 -12.66 17.52 5.52
CA GLU A 87 -12.94 17.98 6.90
C GLU A 87 -13.65 16.94 7.74
N ASN A 88 -14.38 16.02 7.10
CA ASN A 88 -15.28 15.08 7.77
C ASN A 88 -14.89 13.63 7.51
N GLN A 89 -15.01 12.77 8.54
CA GLN A 89 -14.78 11.34 8.38
C GLN A 89 -15.90 10.71 7.55
N LYS A 90 -15.53 9.93 6.53
CA LYS A 90 -16.46 9.13 5.74
C LYS A 90 -16.24 7.64 6.00
N ALA A 91 -17.33 6.91 6.30
CA ALA A 91 -17.26 5.47 6.44
C ALA A 91 -16.78 4.82 5.14
N GLY A 92 -15.68 4.09 5.23
CA GLY A 92 -15.08 3.32 4.12
C GLY A 92 -14.00 4.10 3.36
N SER A 93 -13.61 5.27 3.86
CA SER A 93 -12.56 6.07 3.25
C SER A 93 -11.16 5.46 3.40
N GLU A 94 -10.28 5.85 2.48
CA GLU A 94 -8.86 5.46 2.46
C GLU A 94 -8.04 6.13 3.58
N TYR A 95 -8.63 7.13 4.25
CA TYR A 95 -8.02 7.95 5.30
C TYR A 95 -8.59 7.66 6.71
N ARG A 96 -9.24 6.51 6.91
CA ARG A 96 -9.76 6.10 8.23
C ARG A 96 -8.66 6.13 9.31
N GLY A 97 -9.00 6.67 10.48
CA GLY A 97 -8.14 6.69 11.66
C GLY A 97 -7.05 7.77 11.65
N ARG A 98 -7.10 8.74 10.72
CA ARG A 98 -6.24 9.92 10.73
C ARG A 98 -6.94 11.13 11.33
N ASP A 99 -6.12 12.04 11.84
CA ASP A 99 -6.57 13.36 12.28
C ASP A 99 -6.99 14.19 11.07
N LEU A 100 -8.16 14.81 11.19
CA LEU A 100 -8.73 15.72 10.20
C LEU A 100 -8.57 17.16 10.73
N PRO A 101 -8.50 18.17 9.85
CA PRO A 101 -8.65 18.13 8.39
C PRO A 101 -7.44 17.54 7.63
N LEU A 102 -7.67 17.10 6.39
CA LEU A 102 -6.66 16.50 5.50
C LEU A 102 -6.75 17.10 4.10
N TYR A 103 -5.61 17.44 3.50
CA TYR A 103 -5.56 17.70 2.07
C TYR A 103 -5.35 16.41 1.31
N LYS A 104 -6.20 16.16 0.32
CA LYS A 104 -6.06 15.09 -0.67
C LYS A 104 -5.65 15.72 -1.98
N VAL A 105 -4.41 15.51 -2.38
CA VAL A 105 -3.86 15.93 -3.67
C VAL A 105 -3.89 14.74 -4.61
N VAL A 106 -4.61 14.87 -5.73
CA VAL A 106 -4.57 13.90 -6.82
C VAL A 106 -3.31 14.17 -7.61
N THR A 107 -2.46 13.15 -7.73
CA THR A 107 -1.17 13.22 -8.41
C THR A 107 -1.07 12.16 -9.49
N GLU A 108 -0.18 12.38 -10.45
CA GLU A 108 0.08 11.47 -11.54
C GLU A 108 1.58 11.17 -11.63
N ASP A 109 1.90 9.90 -11.89
CA ASP A 109 3.25 9.44 -12.18
C ASP A 109 3.61 9.67 -13.66
N GLU A 110 4.89 9.62 -14.03
CA GLU A 110 5.34 9.77 -15.43
C GLU A 110 4.71 8.73 -16.38
N SER A 111 4.27 7.60 -15.82
CA SER A 111 3.57 6.53 -16.53
C SER A 111 2.06 6.76 -16.70
N GLY A 112 1.54 7.91 -16.27
CA GLY A 112 0.12 8.26 -16.34
C GLY A 112 -0.75 7.59 -15.28
N LYS A 113 -0.15 7.20 -14.15
CA LYS A 113 -0.82 6.47 -13.07
C LYS A 113 -1.25 7.43 -11.97
N GLU A 114 -2.54 7.43 -11.66
CA GLU A 114 -3.10 8.25 -10.59
C GLU A 114 -2.75 7.72 -9.19
N ILE A 115 -2.30 8.62 -8.33
CA ILE A 115 -1.93 8.37 -6.94
C ILE A 115 -2.48 9.51 -6.08
N ASN A 116 -3.21 9.15 -5.02
CA ASN A 116 -3.70 10.10 -4.04
C ASN A 116 -2.60 10.35 -3.00
N ALA A 117 -2.16 11.59 -2.88
CA ALA A 117 -1.27 12.08 -1.83
C ALA A 117 -2.10 12.76 -0.73
N TYR A 118 -1.92 12.33 0.51
CA TYR A 118 -2.58 12.90 1.68
C TYR A 118 -1.59 13.74 2.46
N LEU A 119 -1.90 15.01 2.67
CA LEU A 119 -1.07 15.97 3.38
C LEU A 119 -1.78 16.55 4.59
N ASP A 120 -0.98 16.90 5.60
CA ASP A 120 -1.41 17.76 6.70
C ASP A 120 -1.60 19.20 6.17
N PRO A 121 -2.79 19.81 6.34
CA PRO A 121 -3.09 21.14 5.83
C PRO A 121 -2.36 22.28 6.56
N TYR A 122 -1.75 22.03 7.72
CA TYR A 122 -1.01 23.05 8.48
C TYR A 122 0.49 23.00 8.20
N SER A 123 1.07 21.80 8.18
CA SER A 123 2.51 21.62 8.01
C SER A 123 2.91 21.37 6.55
N GLY A 124 1.99 20.91 5.69
CA GLY A 124 2.33 20.41 4.36
C GLY A 124 3.08 19.08 4.38
N GLU A 125 3.11 18.39 5.51
CA GLU A 125 3.74 17.08 5.65
C GLU A 125 2.94 16.02 4.89
N LEU A 126 3.63 15.20 4.11
CA LEU A 126 3.02 14.08 3.40
C LEU A 126 2.77 12.92 4.37
N LEU A 127 1.50 12.68 4.68
CA LEU A 127 1.07 11.63 5.62
C LEU A 127 0.93 10.26 4.96
N ALA A 128 0.54 10.20 3.67
CA ALA A 128 0.45 8.94 2.93
C ALA A 128 0.31 9.12 1.42
N LEU A 129 0.78 8.10 0.69
CA LEU A 129 0.48 7.87 -0.72
C LEU A 129 -0.43 6.64 -0.87
N ARG A 130 -1.44 6.73 -1.74
CA ARG A 130 -2.37 5.64 -2.03
C ARG A 130 -2.71 5.59 -3.51
N SER A 131 -2.44 4.45 -4.15
CA SER A 131 -2.88 4.21 -5.53
C SER A 131 -4.28 3.58 -5.54
N THR A 132 -5.07 3.87 -6.58
CA THR A 132 -6.42 3.31 -6.78
C THR A 132 -6.40 1.93 -7.43
N GLN A 133 -5.22 1.33 -7.64
CA GLN A 133 -5.06 0.06 -8.37
C GLN A 133 -5.90 -1.08 -7.78
N TRP A 134 -6.21 -1.01 -6.49
CA TRP A 134 -6.98 -2.03 -5.80
C TRP A 134 -8.44 -2.14 -6.16
N ARG A 135 -8.96 -1.19 -6.94
CA ARG A 135 -10.34 -1.21 -7.42
C ARG A 135 -10.50 -1.94 -8.75
N ILE A 136 -9.39 -2.37 -9.37
CA ILE A 136 -9.36 -2.97 -10.70
C ILE A 136 -9.46 -4.51 -10.64
N TRP A 137 -9.29 -5.10 -9.45
CA TRP A 137 -9.34 -6.55 -9.24
C TRP A 137 -10.59 -7.04 -8.51
#